data_AF-A0A6V7IKK7-F1
#
_entry.id   AF-A0A6V7IKK7-F1
#
_cell.length_a   1.000
_cell.length_b   1.000
_cell.length_c   1.000
_cell.angle_alpha   90.00
_cell.angle_beta   90.00
_cell.angle_gamma   90.00
#
_symmetry.space_group_name_H-M   'P 1'
#
loop_
_entity.id
_entity.type
_entity.pdbx_description
1 polymer ?
#
loop_
_entity_poly.entity_id
_entity_poly.type
_entity_poly.pdbx_seq_one_letter_code
_entity_poly.pdbx_strand_id
1 'polypeptide(L)'
;PKKYLVRVFGSTPYTSKAVERPLRASSLDSGGVFILFSNYPMVWCGGRSTGDAREASRRLAPTTAPLISEGKEDDDFWSQLG
;
A
#
# COMPACT_ATOMS: atom_id res chain seq x y z
N PRO A 1 10.65 2.84 15.31
CA PRO A 1 9.95 3.26 14.07
C PRO A 1 8.42 3.15 14.22
N LYS A 2 7.69 4.24 13.93
CA LYS A 2 6.22 4.20 13.91
C LYS A 2 5.76 3.48 12.65
N LYS A 3 4.91 2.47 12.80
CA LYS A 3 4.27 1.77 11.69
C LYS A 3 3.02 2.53 11.28
N TYR A 4 2.84 2.78 9.99
CA TYR A 4 1.63 3.42 9.47
C TYR A 4 1.29 2.88 8.08
N LEU A 5 -0.01 2.88 7.78
CA LEU A 5 -0.55 2.41 6.51
C LEU A 5 -1.08 3.61 5.75
N VAL A 6 -0.76 3.71 4.46
CA VAL A 6 -1.22 4.81 3.61
C VAL A 6 -1.91 4.25 2.38
N ARG A 7 -3.16 4.66 2.15
CA ARG A 7 -3.87 4.34 0.92
C ARG A 7 -3.53 5.37 -0.15
N VAL A 8 -3.11 4.88 -1.31
CA VAL A 8 -2.85 5.70 -2.49
C VAL A 8 -4.10 5.75 -3.35
N PHE A 9 -4.48 6.95 -3.73
CA PHE A 9 -5.54 7.29 -4.65
C PHE A 9 -4.96 8.06 -5.83
N GLY A 10 -5.59 7.97 -6.99
CA GLY A 10 -5.31 8.83 -8.14
C GLY A 10 -4.92 8.06 -9.39
N SER A 11 -5.39 8.57 -10.52
CA SER A 11 -5.02 8.08 -11.86
C SER A 11 -3.98 8.95 -12.56
N THR A 12 -3.66 10.13 -12.01
CA THR A 12 -2.69 11.04 -12.61
C THR A 12 -1.77 11.67 -11.56
N PRO A 13 -0.53 12.06 -11.90
CA PRO A 13 0.43 12.64 -10.95
C PRO A 13 -0.10 13.84 -10.16
N TYR A 14 -1.01 14.62 -10.76
CA TYR A 14 -1.63 15.80 -10.16
C TYR A 14 -2.86 15.50 -9.31
N THR A 15 -3.43 14.30 -9.43
CA THR A 15 -4.59 13.86 -8.64
C THR A 15 -4.23 12.77 -7.62
N SER A 16 -2.97 12.32 -7.63
CA SER A 16 -2.45 11.36 -6.67
C SER A 16 -2.54 11.90 -5.25
N LYS A 17 -3.23 11.18 -4.37
CA LYS A 17 -3.37 11.50 -2.95
C LYS A 17 -3.02 10.28 -2.12
N ALA A 18 -2.33 10.49 -1.02
CA ALA A 18 -1.96 9.46 -0.08
C ALA A 18 -2.69 9.76 1.24
N VAL A 19 -3.56 8.86 1.69
CA VAL A 19 -4.38 9.04 2.89
C VAL A 19 -3.97 8.01 3.92
N GLU A 20 -3.54 8.47 5.09
CA GLU A 20 -3.23 7.59 6.21
C GLU A 20 -4.47 6.81 6.66
N ARG A 21 -4.29 5.53 6.91
CA ARG A 21 -5.33 4.61 7.38
C ARG A 21 -4.88 3.93 8.66
N PRO A 22 -5.84 3.50 9.49
CA PRO A 22 -5.54 2.62 10.60
C PRO A 22 -4.78 1.39 10.09
N LEU A 23 -3.67 1.08 10.75
CA LEU A 23 -2.86 -0.11 10.54
C LEU A 23 -3.68 -1.34 10.95
N ARG A 24 -4.55 -1.82 10.07
CA ARG A 24 -5.43 -2.98 10.27
C ARG A 24 -5.70 -3.64 8.93
N ALA A 25 -5.79 -4.96 8.93
CA ALA A 25 -6.23 -5.76 7.78
C ALA A 25 -7.54 -5.27 7.18
N SER A 26 -8.51 -4.90 8.02
CA SER A 26 -9.83 -4.40 7.62
C SER A 26 -9.79 -3.05 6.88
N SER A 27 -8.67 -2.33 6.93
CA SER A 27 -8.49 -1.07 6.19
C SER A 27 -8.13 -1.29 4.72
N LEU A 28 -7.63 -2.48 4.36
CA LEU A 28 -7.26 -2.83 2.99
C LEU A 28 -8.50 -2.98 2.12
N ASP A 29 -8.35 -2.63 0.84
CA ASP A 29 -9.44 -2.62 -0.13
C ASP A 29 -8.91 -3.09 -1.49
N SER A 30 -9.50 -4.14 -2.03
CA SER A 30 -9.22 -4.68 -3.37
C SER A 30 -9.18 -3.63 -4.49
N GLY A 31 -9.92 -2.51 -4.34
CA GLY A 31 -9.96 -1.42 -5.32
C GLY A 31 -8.81 -0.41 -5.21
N GLY A 32 -7.94 -0.52 -4.21
CA GLY A 32 -6.90 0.46 -3.92
C GLY A 32 -5.49 -0.12 -3.84
N VAL A 33 -4.51 0.77 -3.78
CA VAL A 33 -3.12 0.44 -3.47
C VAL A 33 -2.77 1.03 -2.12
N PHE A 34 -2.04 0.28 -1.31
CA PHE A 34 -1.69 0.63 0.05
C PHE A 34 -0.19 0.51 0.23
N ILE A 35 0.40 1.38 1.04
CA ILE A 35 1.82 1.35 1.38
C ILE A 35 1.91 1.21 2.89
N LEU A 36 2.52 0.12 3.32
CA LEU A 36 2.84 -0.16 4.71
C LEU A 36 4.25 0.37 4.98
N PHE A 37 4.34 1.44 5.75
CA PHE A 37 5.62 1.96 6.22
C PHE A 37 5.94 1.32 7.57
N SER A 38 6.94 0.45 7.59
CA SER A 38 7.45 -0.22 8.79
C SER A 38 8.99 -0.24 8.76
N ASN A 39 9.65 -1.10 9.55
CA ASN A 39 11.08 -1.39 9.35
C ASN A 39 11.35 -1.93 7.94
N TYR A 40 10.41 -2.69 7.39
CA TYR A 40 10.42 -3.18 6.02
C TYR A 40 9.22 -2.56 5.29
N PRO A 41 9.43 -1.48 4.50
CA PRO A 41 8.34 -0.87 3.77
C PRO A 41 7.83 -1.83 2.70
N MET A 42 6.52 -1.96 2.56
CA MET A 42 5.87 -2.87 1.60
C MET A 42 4.73 -2.17 0.88
N VAL A 43 4.54 -2.48 -0.39
CA VAL A 43 3.45 -1.93 -1.19
C VAL A 43 2.45 -3.04 -1.45
N TRP A 44 1.23 -2.90 -0.97
CA TRP A 44 0.14 -3.83 -1.21
C TRP A 44 -0.74 -3.32 -2.35
N CYS A 45 -0.96 -4.14 -3.38
CA CYS A 45 -1.75 -3.82 -4.56
C CYS A 45 -3.02 -4.66 -4.59
N GLY A 46 -4.17 -4.00 -4.48
CA GLY A 46 -5.46 -4.64 -4.66
C GLY A 46 -5.61 -5.25 -6.06
N GLY A 47 -6.32 -6.37 -6.17
CA GLY A 47 -6.58 -7.05 -7.43
C GLY A 47 -7.40 -6.21 -8.42
N ARG A 48 -8.21 -5.27 -7.92
CA ARG A 48 -9.01 -4.31 -8.70
C ARG A 48 -8.38 -2.92 -8.78
N SER A 49 -7.14 -2.75 -8.31
CA SER A 49 -6.42 -1.47 -8.40
C SER A 49 -6.07 -1.12 -9.85
N THR A 50 -6.12 0.16 -10.22
CA THR A 50 -5.66 0.62 -11.54
C THR A 50 -4.13 0.66 -11.63
N GLY A 51 -3.58 0.48 -12.84
CA GLY A 51 -2.14 0.58 -13.09
C GLY A 51 -1.55 1.92 -12.65
N ASP A 52 -2.31 3.00 -12.84
CA ASP A 52 -1.91 4.34 -12.41
C ASP A 52 -1.70 4.44 -10.89
N ALA A 53 -2.59 3.82 -10.10
CA ALA A 53 -2.47 3.83 -8.65
C ALA A 53 -1.21 3.06 -8.18
N ARG A 54 -0.81 2.00 -8.90
CA ARG A 54 0.43 1.25 -8.65
C ARG A 54 1.67 2.07 -9.00
N GLU A 55 1.62 2.81 -10.09
CA GLU A 55 2.67 3.75 -10.48
C GLU A 55 2.80 4.90 -9.46
N ALA A 56 1.67 5.46 -9.02
CA ALA A 56 1.64 6.49 -7.98
C ALA A 56 2.19 5.96 -6.64
N SER A 57 1.82 4.73 -6.25
CA SER A 57 2.34 4.14 -5.02
C SER A 57 3.83 3.89 -5.10
N ARG A 58 4.37 3.50 -6.26
CA ARG A 58 5.80 3.31 -6.47
C ARG A 58 6.60 4.61 -6.40
N ARG A 59 6.00 5.74 -6.76
CA ARG A 59 6.60 7.08 -6.59
C ARG A 59 6.60 7.54 -5.12
N LEU A 60 5.60 7.10 -4.34
CA LEU A 60 5.46 7.43 -2.92
C LEU A 60 6.26 6.49 -2.00
N ALA A 61 6.34 5.21 -2.37
CA ALA A 61 7.04 4.19 -1.62
C ALA A 61 8.56 4.24 -1.90
N PRO A 62 9.40 3.77 -0.96
CA PRO A 62 10.82 3.57 -1.21
C PRO A 62 11.04 2.59 -2.36
N THR A 63 12.07 2.82 -3.17
CA THR A 63 12.47 1.93 -4.28
C THR A 63 12.83 0.51 -3.83
N THR A 64 13.11 0.32 -2.54
CA THR A 64 13.42 -0.97 -1.91
C THR A 64 12.17 -1.75 -1.47
N ALA A 65 10.98 -1.14 -1.50
CA ALA A 65 9.76 -1.78 -1.02
C ALA A 65 9.23 -2.80 -2.05
N PRO A 66 9.04 -4.07 -1.67
CA PRO A 66 8.43 -5.06 -2.55
C PRO A 66 6.96 -4.74 -2.81
N LEU A 67 6.48 -5.13 -4.00
CA LEU A 67 5.06 -5.09 -4.33
C LEU A 67 4.42 -6.45 -4.06
N ILE A 68 3.45 -6.45 -3.16
CA ILE A 68 2.62 -7.56 -2.76
C ILE A 68 1.28 -7.39 -3.47
N SER A 69 0.77 -8.45 -4.09
CA SER A 69 -0.57 -8.44 -4.70
C SER A 69 -1.58 -9.01 -3.72
N GLU A 70 -2.83 -8.56 -3.78
CA GLU A 70 -3.94 -9.18 -3.04
C GLU A 70 -3.98 -10.70 -3.28
N GLY A 71 -3.98 -11.48 -2.19
CA GLY A 71 -3.89 -12.94 -2.21
C GLY A 71 -2.47 -13.51 -2.21
N LYS A 72 -1.44 -12.66 -2.19
CA LYS A 72 -0.02 -13.04 -2.08
C LYS A 72 0.67 -12.44 -0.86
N GLU A 73 -0.11 -12.08 0.16
CA GLU A 73 0.43 -11.58 1.43
C GLU A 73 1.06 -12.71 2.25
N ASP A 74 2.25 -12.47 2.80
CA ASP A 74 2.90 -13.36 3.77
C ASP A 74 2.38 -13.12 5.19
N ASP A 75 2.58 -14.11 6.08
CA ASP A 75 2.27 -13.97 7.51
C ASP A 75 3.00 -12.78 8.16
N ASP A 76 4.20 -12.42 7.67
CA ASP A 76 4.91 -11.24 8.17
C ASP A 76 4.12 -9.95 7.89
N PHE A 77 3.54 -9.82 6.69
CA PHE A 77 2.73 -8.66 6.32
C PHE A 77 1.53 -8.50 7.26
N TRP A 78 0.81 -9.58 7.54
CA TRP A 78 -0.30 -9.57 8.50
C TRP A 78 0.18 -9.28 9.92
N SER A 79 1.30 -9.85 10.35
CA SER A 79 1.94 -9.56 11.64
C SER A 79 2.34 -8.08 11.77
N GLN A 80 2.73 -7.42 10.68
CA GLN A 80 2.99 -5.98 10.69
C GLN A 80 1.72 -5.14 10.88
N LEU A 81 0.57 -5.63 10.38
CA LEU A 81 -0.73 -4.95 10.50
C LEU A 81 -1.39 -5.12 11.87
N GLY A 82 -0.91 -6.08 12.66
CA GLY A 82 -1.47 -6.42 13.99
C GLY A 82 -2.79 -7.16 13.90
#